data_AF-A0A355A6S8-F1
#
_entry.id   AF-A0A355A6S8-F1
#
_cell.length_a   1.000
_cell.length_b   1.000
_cell.length_c   1.000
_cell.angle_alpha   90.00
_cell.angle_beta   90.00
_cell.angle_gamma   90.00
#
_symmetry.space_group_name_H-M   'P 1'
#
loop_
_entity.id
_entity.type
_entity.pdbx_description
1 polymer ?
#
loop_
_entity_poly.entity_id
_entity_poly.type
_entity_poly.pdbx_seq_one_letter_code
_entity_poly.pdbx_strand_id
1 'polypeptide(L)'
;LWIAYDQTPVEFYLQGDDLFSDYFAEKRLPTKEEHSRLINYTGETTKQLKKPTPFSTRSEMFVIFPPKVFEAFLEHFLLSNLSGNLIANRQSAFNIEDFTEKKQIFRTDFTVRVDGTRPYRYNSFRCTKEGVPSSQVELIQAGRLNTPLLDLKYARKLDLEPTPIPVGGGRGLLVSVP
;
A
#
# COMPACT_ATOMS: atom_id res chain seq x y z
N LEU A 1 -0.82 -14.29 -24.10
CA LEU A 1 -1.86 -13.27 -24.39
C LEU A 1 -1.31 -11.94 -23.90
N TRP A 2 -1.05 -10.97 -24.77
CA TRP A 2 -0.55 -9.65 -24.36
C TRP A 2 -1.73 -8.69 -24.33
N ILE A 3 -2.14 -8.25 -23.13
CA ILE A 3 -3.16 -7.21 -22.96
C ILE A 3 -2.45 -5.86 -22.99
N ALA A 4 -2.76 -5.04 -23.99
CA ALA A 4 -2.30 -3.66 -24.10
C ALA A 4 -3.47 -2.71 -23.91
N TYR A 5 -3.24 -1.59 -23.25
CA TYR A 5 -4.21 -0.51 -23.10
C TYR A 5 -3.49 0.82 -22.94
N ASP A 6 -4.08 1.87 -23.49
CA ASP A 6 -3.54 3.23 -23.39
C ASP A 6 -3.72 3.78 -21.99
N GLN A 7 -2.74 4.55 -21.54
CA GLN A 7 -2.78 5.26 -20.27
C GLN A 7 -2.03 6.58 -20.38
N THR A 8 -2.49 7.56 -19.63
CA THR A 8 -1.85 8.88 -19.52
C THR A 8 -1.56 9.16 -18.05
N PRO A 9 -0.52 8.50 -17.47
CA PRO A 9 -0.11 8.80 -16.12
C PRO A 9 0.42 10.23 -16.06
N VAL A 10 -0.02 10.96 -15.04
CA VAL A 10 0.42 12.32 -14.73
C VAL A 10 1.01 12.27 -13.34
N GLU A 11 2.26 12.69 -13.24
CA GLU A 11 2.97 12.84 -11.98
C GLU A 11 3.61 14.23 -11.92
N PHE A 12 3.47 14.89 -10.78
CA PHE A 12 4.26 16.06 -10.45
C PHE A 12 4.56 16.06 -8.95
N TYR A 13 5.71 16.59 -8.61
CA TYR A 13 6.18 16.69 -7.24
C TYR A 13 6.55 18.13 -6.91
N LEU A 14 6.46 18.45 -5.63
CA LEU A 14 6.94 19.69 -5.06
C LEU A 14 7.94 19.35 -3.97
N GLN A 15 9.03 20.10 -3.94
CA GLN A 15 10.09 19.94 -2.96
C GLN A 15 10.43 21.30 -2.38
N GLY A 16 10.59 21.36 -1.05
CA GLY A 16 10.98 22.57 -0.34
C GLY A 16 12.33 22.38 0.33
N ASP A 17 13.33 23.15 -0.14
CA ASP A 17 14.66 23.31 0.47
C ASP A 17 15.39 21.99 0.80
N ASP A 18 15.19 20.95 -0.01
CA ASP A 18 15.68 19.60 0.21
C ASP A 18 15.27 18.93 1.55
N LEU A 19 14.34 19.55 2.30
CA LEU A 19 13.87 19.04 3.59
C LEU A 19 12.68 18.09 3.45
N PHE A 20 11.79 18.40 2.51
CA PHE A 20 10.55 17.66 2.34
C PHE A 20 10.09 17.73 0.89
N SER A 21 9.53 16.63 0.41
CA SER A 21 8.85 16.58 -0.88
C SER A 21 7.54 15.82 -0.74
N ASP A 22 6.59 16.19 -1.59
CA ASP A 22 5.38 15.42 -1.78
C ASP A 22 4.98 15.45 -3.26
N TYR A 23 4.10 14.54 -3.67
CA TYR A 23 3.73 14.34 -5.07
C TYR A 23 2.27 13.97 -5.25
N PHE A 24 1.76 14.32 -6.43
CA PHE A 24 0.53 13.80 -7.02
C PHE A 24 0.91 12.84 -8.15
N ALA A 25 0.30 11.66 -8.18
CA ALA A 25 0.45 10.70 -9.27
C ALA A 25 -0.89 10.01 -9.52
N GLU A 26 -1.49 10.22 -10.69
CA GLU A 26 -2.75 9.59 -11.11
C GLU A 26 -2.82 9.46 -12.63
N LYS A 27 -3.81 8.75 -13.16
CA LYS A 27 -4.07 8.64 -14.63
C LYS A 27 -5.00 9.74 -15.12
N ARG A 28 -4.88 10.92 -14.53
CA ARG A 28 -5.65 12.14 -14.84
C ARG A 28 -4.89 13.37 -14.35
N LEU A 29 -5.28 14.54 -14.86
CA LEU A 29 -4.80 15.81 -14.31
C LEU A 29 -5.31 16.04 -12.88
N PRO A 30 -4.56 16.77 -12.04
CA PRO A 30 -5.01 17.16 -10.71
C PRO A 30 -6.19 18.13 -10.79
N THR A 31 -7.07 18.07 -9.81
CA THR A 31 -8.03 19.14 -9.55
C THR A 31 -7.31 20.37 -8.98
N LYS A 32 -7.98 21.54 -9.00
CA LYS A 32 -7.41 22.76 -8.39
C LYS A 32 -7.17 22.56 -6.90
N GLU A 33 -8.10 21.88 -6.23
CA GLU A 33 -8.06 21.56 -4.81
C GLU A 33 -6.87 20.66 -4.46
N GLU A 34 -6.63 19.60 -5.25
CA GLU A 34 -5.47 18.72 -5.06
C GLU A 34 -4.14 19.45 -5.27
N HIS A 35 -4.08 20.28 -6.31
CA HIS A 35 -2.90 21.09 -6.60
C HIS A 35 -2.60 22.08 -5.47
N SER A 36 -3.61 22.85 -5.04
CA SER A 36 -3.48 23.78 -3.90
C SER A 36 -3.15 23.06 -2.60
N ARG A 37 -3.76 21.89 -2.35
CA ARG A 37 -3.44 21.07 -1.17
C ARG A 37 -1.99 20.63 -1.17
N LEU A 38 -1.46 20.17 -2.31
CA LEU A 38 -0.06 19.75 -2.39
C LEU A 38 0.89 20.91 -2.10
N ILE A 39 0.67 22.08 -2.73
CA ILE A 39 1.48 23.28 -2.49
C ILE A 39 1.47 23.66 -1.01
N ASN A 40 0.27 23.78 -0.42
CA ASN A 40 0.13 24.21 0.97
C ASN A 40 0.75 23.20 1.93
N TYR A 41 0.54 21.89 1.70
CA TYR A 41 1.08 20.85 2.56
C TYR A 41 2.60 20.79 2.49
N THR A 42 3.21 20.82 1.30
CA THR A 42 4.67 20.84 1.15
C THR A 42 5.25 22.11 1.78
N GLY A 43 4.69 23.28 1.50
CA GLY A 43 5.18 24.56 2.02
C GLY A 43 5.12 24.66 3.54
N GLU A 44 3.98 24.32 4.14
CA GLU A 44 3.83 24.34 5.60
C GLU A 44 4.71 23.28 6.27
N THR A 45 4.82 22.07 5.72
CA THR A 45 5.68 21.02 6.28
C THR A 45 7.15 21.44 6.25
N THR A 46 7.65 21.95 5.13
CA THR A 46 9.02 22.49 5.03
C THR A 46 9.25 23.61 6.05
N LYS A 47 8.29 24.52 6.22
CA LYS A 47 8.38 25.60 7.22
C LYS A 47 8.45 25.08 8.65
N GLN A 48 7.71 24.02 9.00
CA GLN A 48 7.78 23.42 10.33
C GLN A 48 9.11 22.68 10.53
N LEU A 49 9.58 21.93 9.54
CA LEU A 49 10.85 21.17 9.63
C LEU A 49 12.08 22.06 9.80
N LYS A 50 12.02 23.32 9.36
CA LYS A 50 13.09 24.30 9.61
C LYS A 50 13.21 24.74 11.07
N LYS A 51 12.22 24.46 11.93
CA LYS A 51 12.22 24.91 13.33
C LYS A 51 12.87 23.84 14.20
N PRO A 52 14.07 24.10 14.76
CA PRO A 52 14.68 23.16 15.70
C PRO A 52 13.76 23.02 16.91
N THR A 53 13.44 21.78 17.28
CA THR A 53 12.62 21.49 18.44
C THR A 53 13.42 20.58 19.37
N PRO A 54 13.65 20.99 20.63
CA PRO A 54 14.35 20.13 21.58
C PRO A 54 13.50 18.88 21.82
N PHE A 55 14.11 17.71 21.61
CA PHE A 55 13.49 16.43 21.84
C PHE A 55 14.18 15.73 23.00
N SER A 56 13.43 15.39 24.05
CA SER A 56 13.92 14.49 25.10
C SER A 56 13.34 13.11 24.88
N THR A 57 14.21 12.11 24.74
CA THR A 57 13.81 10.71 24.69
C THR A 57 13.22 10.32 26.04
N ARG A 58 11.90 10.26 26.11
CA ARG A 58 11.19 9.58 27.21
C ARG A 58 11.10 8.09 26.92
N SER A 59 10.59 7.34 27.90
CA SER A 59 10.12 5.96 27.78
C SER A 59 9.08 5.79 26.66
N GLU A 60 8.37 4.66 26.63
CA GLU A 60 7.27 4.38 25.69
C GLU A 60 6.43 5.61 25.33
N MET A 61 6.25 5.84 24.03
CA MET A 61 5.55 7.01 23.49
C MET A 61 4.64 6.62 22.31
N PHE A 62 3.56 7.37 22.14
CA PHE A 62 2.69 7.23 20.98
C PHE A 62 3.33 7.86 19.74
N VAL A 63 3.31 7.12 18.64
CA VAL A 63 3.80 7.58 17.33
C VAL A 63 2.62 7.68 16.38
N ILE A 64 2.49 8.82 15.71
CA ILE A 64 1.49 9.04 14.66
C ILE A 64 2.22 9.05 13.33
N PHE A 65 1.85 8.12 12.44
CA PHE A 65 2.43 8.06 11.10
C PHE A 65 1.61 8.92 10.13
N PRO A 66 2.24 9.87 9.41
CA PRO A 66 1.62 10.44 8.23
C PRO A 66 1.25 9.35 7.22
N PRO A 67 0.16 9.50 6.44
CA PRO A 67 -0.34 8.43 5.57
C PRO A 67 0.73 7.77 4.68
N LYS A 68 1.57 8.55 3.99
CA LYS A 68 2.64 8.02 3.13
C LYS A 68 3.75 7.29 3.90
N VAL A 69 4.02 7.71 5.15
CA VAL A 69 4.98 6.99 6.02
C VAL A 69 4.37 5.68 6.49
N PHE A 70 3.07 5.68 6.81
CA PHE A 70 2.35 4.46 7.18
C PHE A 70 2.28 3.46 6.01
N GLU A 71 2.01 3.93 4.79
CA GLU A 71 2.07 3.12 3.58
C GLU A 71 3.45 2.46 3.41
N ALA A 72 4.53 3.23 3.53
CA ALA A 72 5.89 2.70 3.46
C ALA A 72 6.21 1.71 4.58
N PHE A 73 5.72 1.97 5.79
CA PHE A 73 5.84 1.05 6.92
C PHE A 73 5.15 -0.28 6.62
N LEU A 74 3.91 -0.26 6.11
CA LEU A 74 3.19 -1.47 5.76
C LEU A 74 3.85 -2.22 4.59
N GLU A 75 4.36 -1.50 3.58
CA GLU A 75 5.10 -2.12 2.49
C GLU A 75 6.32 -2.89 2.98
N HIS A 76 7.10 -2.30 3.89
CA HIS A 76 8.33 -2.91 4.37
C HIS A 76 8.06 -4.08 5.34
N PHE A 77 7.19 -3.86 6.33
CA PHE A 77 7.03 -4.78 7.46
C PHE A 77 5.84 -5.73 7.32
N LEU A 78 4.75 -5.32 6.66
CA LEU A 78 3.55 -6.16 6.55
C LEU A 78 3.51 -6.95 5.24
N LEU A 79 3.66 -6.27 4.10
CA LEU A 79 3.47 -6.91 2.80
C LEU A 79 4.47 -8.01 2.50
N SER A 80 5.73 -7.81 2.90
CA SER A 80 6.75 -8.84 2.81
C SER A 80 6.29 -10.13 3.49
N ASN A 81 5.71 -10.03 4.69
CA ASN A 81 5.17 -11.17 5.42
C ASN A 81 3.85 -11.72 4.84
N LEU A 82 3.10 -10.95 4.07
CA LEU A 82 1.94 -11.45 3.33
C LEU A 82 2.31 -12.15 2.02
N SER A 83 3.58 -12.13 1.61
CA SER A 83 4.01 -12.70 0.34
C SER A 83 3.96 -14.22 0.32
N GLY A 84 3.22 -14.79 -0.62
CA GLY A 84 3.01 -16.23 -0.76
C GLY A 84 4.29 -17.02 -0.97
N ASN A 85 5.31 -16.43 -1.60
CA ASN A 85 6.62 -17.07 -1.74
C ASN A 85 7.33 -17.26 -0.40
N LEU A 86 7.29 -16.26 0.48
CA LEU A 86 7.92 -16.30 1.79
C LEU A 86 7.15 -17.23 2.73
N ILE A 87 5.81 -17.21 2.67
CA ILE A 87 4.95 -18.14 3.43
C ILE A 87 5.23 -19.59 2.99
N ALA A 88 5.20 -19.88 1.68
CA ALA A 88 5.43 -21.22 1.16
C ALA A 88 6.86 -21.75 1.38
N ASN A 89 7.79 -20.88 1.75
CA ASN A 89 9.18 -21.20 2.08
C ASN A 89 9.49 -21.06 3.58
N ARG A 90 8.48 -20.77 4.42
CA ARG A 90 8.62 -20.58 5.88
C ARG A 90 9.62 -19.48 6.26
N GLN A 91 9.62 -18.40 5.48
CA GLN A 91 10.44 -17.20 5.66
C GLN A 91 9.59 -15.96 6.01
N SER A 92 8.28 -16.13 6.13
CA SER A 92 7.37 -15.11 6.64
C SER A 92 7.16 -15.29 8.15
N ALA A 93 6.76 -14.21 8.83
CA ALA A 93 6.21 -14.26 10.18
C ALA A 93 4.87 -15.01 10.27
N PHE A 94 4.20 -15.25 9.14
CA PHE A 94 2.93 -15.98 9.05
C PHE A 94 3.10 -17.33 8.35
N ASN A 95 2.31 -18.30 8.77
CA ASN A 95 2.18 -19.59 8.11
C ASN A 95 0.86 -19.68 7.34
N ILE A 96 0.73 -20.69 6.48
CA ILE A 96 -0.48 -20.87 5.68
C ILE A 96 -1.71 -21.12 6.56
N GLU A 97 -1.53 -21.83 7.68
CA GLU A 97 -2.58 -22.13 8.64
C GLU A 97 -3.17 -20.85 9.26
N ASP A 98 -2.36 -19.80 9.46
CA ASP A 98 -2.85 -18.53 10.02
C ASP A 98 -3.91 -17.87 9.09
N PHE A 99 -3.82 -18.10 7.77
CA PHE A 99 -4.80 -17.64 6.78
C PHE A 99 -6.00 -18.57 6.70
N THR A 100 -5.78 -19.89 6.66
CA THR A 100 -6.87 -20.88 6.60
C THR A 100 -7.78 -20.80 7.84
N GLU A 101 -7.20 -20.54 9.01
CA GLU A 101 -7.92 -20.38 10.28
C GLU A 101 -8.46 -18.95 10.50
N LYS A 102 -8.15 -18.01 9.60
CA LYS A 102 -8.50 -16.58 9.71
C LYS A 102 -8.13 -15.98 11.07
N LYS A 103 -6.87 -16.19 11.46
CA LYS A 103 -6.37 -15.79 12.78
C LYS A 103 -6.39 -14.27 12.94
N GLN A 104 -6.84 -13.83 14.12
CA GLN A 104 -6.87 -12.42 14.51
C GLN A 104 -5.47 -11.99 14.95
N ILE A 105 -4.75 -11.27 14.09
CA ILE A 105 -3.39 -10.77 14.39
C ILE A 105 -3.39 -9.27 14.66
N PHE A 106 -4.32 -8.53 14.03
CA PHE A 106 -4.40 -7.08 14.14
C PHE A 106 -5.68 -6.66 14.88
N ARG A 107 -5.77 -5.36 15.17
CA ARG A 107 -6.95 -4.73 15.74
C ARG A 107 -8.17 -4.93 14.82
N THR A 108 -9.36 -5.06 15.39
CA THR A 108 -10.58 -5.46 14.66
C THR A 108 -11.08 -4.42 13.65
N ASP A 109 -10.61 -3.19 13.75
CA ASP A 109 -10.95 -2.08 12.85
C ASP A 109 -9.92 -1.88 11.74
N PHE A 110 -8.93 -2.77 11.62
CA PHE A 110 -7.88 -2.71 10.62
C PHE A 110 -8.20 -3.59 9.42
N THR A 111 -8.31 -3.00 8.23
CA THR A 111 -8.52 -3.74 6.97
C THR A 111 -7.51 -3.29 5.93
N VAL A 112 -6.92 -4.26 5.24
CA VAL A 112 -5.99 -4.05 4.13
C VAL A 112 -6.50 -4.80 2.92
N ARG A 113 -6.67 -4.08 1.80
CA ARG A 113 -7.12 -4.68 0.55
C ARG A 113 -6.32 -4.18 -0.64
N VAL A 114 -6.29 -5.00 -1.67
CA VAL A 114 -5.90 -4.60 -3.02
C VAL A 114 -7.16 -4.20 -3.77
N ASP A 115 -7.09 -3.08 -4.50
CA ASP A 115 -8.16 -2.65 -5.42
C ASP A 115 -7.55 -1.96 -6.65
N GLY A 116 -7.31 -2.76 -7.69
CA GLY A 116 -6.84 -2.25 -8.98
C GLY A 116 -7.96 -1.73 -9.89
N THR A 117 -9.21 -1.70 -9.42
CA THR A 117 -10.40 -1.36 -10.23
C THR A 117 -10.81 0.10 -10.13
N ARG A 118 -10.19 0.86 -9.22
CA ARG A 118 -10.51 2.27 -8.99
C ARG A 118 -10.30 3.09 -10.27
N PRO A 119 -11.22 4.00 -10.64
CA PRO A 119 -11.07 4.78 -11.85
C PRO A 119 -9.89 5.76 -11.73
N TYR A 120 -9.09 5.83 -12.79
CA TYR A 120 -7.98 6.78 -12.97
C TYR A 120 -6.91 6.78 -11.88
N ARG A 121 -6.82 5.75 -11.03
CA ARG A 121 -5.73 5.69 -10.05
C ARG A 121 -4.43 5.25 -10.69
N TYR A 122 -3.31 5.76 -10.17
CA TYR A 122 -1.97 5.36 -10.63
C TYR A 122 -1.79 3.85 -10.63
N ASN A 123 -2.24 3.21 -9.55
CA ASN A 123 -2.17 1.78 -9.32
C ASN A 123 -3.32 0.97 -9.95
N SER A 124 -4.17 1.58 -10.77
CA SER A 124 -5.23 0.84 -11.46
C SER A 124 -4.68 0.09 -12.66
N PHE A 125 -5.02 -1.18 -12.79
CA PHE A 125 -4.59 -2.04 -13.90
C PHE A 125 -5.73 -2.97 -14.30
N ARG A 126 -5.67 -3.52 -15.51
CA ARG A 126 -6.68 -4.48 -15.99
C ARG A 126 -6.37 -5.92 -15.57
N CYS A 127 -5.10 -6.29 -15.58
CA CYS A 127 -4.62 -7.59 -15.14
C CYS A 127 -3.15 -7.50 -14.69
N THR A 128 -2.70 -8.49 -13.92
CA THR A 128 -1.28 -8.65 -13.56
C THR A 128 -0.46 -9.09 -14.78
N LYS A 129 0.87 -9.15 -14.62
CA LYS A 129 1.79 -9.67 -15.67
C LYS A 129 1.54 -11.14 -16.03
N GLU A 130 0.91 -11.88 -15.13
CA GLU A 130 0.55 -13.29 -15.33
C GLU A 130 -0.87 -13.48 -15.89
N GLY A 131 -1.59 -12.37 -16.12
CA GLY A 131 -2.94 -12.39 -16.67
C GLY A 131 -4.05 -12.53 -15.62
N VAL A 132 -3.74 -12.44 -14.33
CA VAL A 132 -4.76 -12.43 -13.26
C VAL A 132 -5.59 -11.14 -13.38
N PRO A 133 -6.91 -11.20 -13.59
CA PRO A 133 -7.74 -10.01 -13.72
C PRO A 133 -7.69 -9.15 -12.46
N SER A 134 -7.71 -7.83 -12.64
CA SER A 134 -7.84 -6.90 -11.53
C SER A 134 -9.17 -7.07 -10.81
N SER A 135 -9.13 -7.09 -9.49
CA SER A 135 -10.30 -7.22 -8.63
C SER A 135 -10.03 -6.60 -7.26
N GLN A 136 -11.05 -6.59 -6.41
CA GLN A 136 -10.92 -6.22 -5.00
C GLN A 136 -10.66 -7.47 -4.17
N VAL A 137 -9.57 -7.47 -3.40
CA VAL A 137 -9.20 -8.60 -2.53
C VAL A 137 -8.76 -8.08 -1.16
N GLU A 138 -9.43 -8.53 -0.11
CA GLU A 138 -9.06 -8.23 1.28
C GLU A 138 -7.95 -9.19 1.73
N LEU A 139 -6.76 -8.66 1.98
CA LEU A 139 -5.63 -9.42 2.53
C LEU A 139 -5.81 -9.61 4.04
N ILE A 140 -6.27 -8.54 4.70
CA ILE A 140 -6.62 -8.51 6.11
C ILE A 140 -8.03 -7.95 6.21
N GLN A 141 -8.93 -8.70 6.86
CA GLN A 141 -10.31 -8.33 7.06
C GLN A 141 -10.61 -8.22 8.55
N ALA A 142 -10.99 -7.02 9.03
CA ALA A 142 -11.27 -6.79 10.45
C ALA A 142 -10.18 -7.34 11.39
N GLY A 143 -8.93 -7.12 11.02
CA GLY A 143 -7.73 -7.57 11.71
C GLY A 143 -7.38 -9.06 11.61
N ARG A 144 -8.14 -9.84 10.83
CA ARG A 144 -7.88 -11.26 10.55
C ARG A 144 -7.12 -11.41 9.25
N LEU A 145 -6.13 -12.30 9.24
CA LEU A 145 -5.48 -12.73 8.00
C LEU A 145 -6.50 -13.46 7.12
N ASN A 146 -6.76 -12.96 5.92
CA ASN A 146 -7.79 -13.52 5.02
C ASN A 146 -7.18 -14.26 3.82
N THR A 147 -6.24 -13.65 3.10
CA THR A 147 -5.49 -14.32 2.04
C THR A 147 -4.09 -13.71 1.89
N PRO A 148 -3.05 -14.51 1.60
CA PRO A 148 -1.75 -13.98 1.24
C PRO A 148 -1.76 -13.38 -0.17
N LEU A 149 -0.69 -12.65 -0.51
CA LEU A 149 -0.41 -12.22 -1.88
C LEU A 149 0.18 -13.38 -2.68
N LEU A 150 -0.58 -13.84 -3.67
CA LEU A 150 -0.28 -15.02 -4.47
C LEU A 150 -0.18 -14.69 -5.95
N ASP A 151 0.96 -15.04 -6.54
CA ASP A 151 1.11 -15.22 -7.98
C ASP A 151 0.55 -16.61 -8.39
N LEU A 152 0.47 -16.91 -9.69
CA LEU A 152 -0.05 -18.19 -10.17
C LEU A 152 0.73 -19.40 -9.63
N LYS A 153 2.04 -19.26 -9.44
CA LYS A 153 2.91 -20.34 -8.97
C LYS A 153 2.60 -20.70 -7.52
N TYR A 154 2.55 -19.70 -6.64
CA TYR A 154 2.35 -19.92 -5.21
C TYR A 154 0.87 -20.15 -4.86
N ALA A 155 -0.06 -19.59 -5.63
CA ALA A 155 -1.48 -19.98 -5.61
C ALA A 155 -1.62 -21.50 -5.76
N ARG A 156 -1.05 -22.06 -6.84
CA ARG A 156 -1.06 -23.51 -7.07
C ARG A 156 -0.32 -24.30 -5.99
N LYS A 157 0.82 -23.80 -5.50
CA LYS A 157 1.62 -24.51 -4.47
C LYS A 157 0.89 -24.60 -3.13
N LEU A 158 0.11 -23.58 -2.80
CA LEU A 158 -0.61 -23.46 -1.52
C LEU A 158 -2.09 -23.87 -1.61
N ASP A 159 -2.54 -24.34 -2.77
CA ASP A 159 -3.94 -24.71 -3.04
C ASP A 159 -4.93 -23.56 -2.76
N LEU A 160 -4.58 -22.36 -3.23
CA LEU A 160 -5.35 -21.13 -3.09
C LEU A 160 -5.53 -20.43 -4.43
N GLU A 161 -6.46 -19.47 -4.48
CA GLU A 161 -6.68 -18.62 -5.66
C GLU A 161 -5.58 -17.56 -5.80
N PRO A 162 -5.16 -17.21 -7.02
CA PRO A 162 -4.21 -16.13 -7.25
C PRO A 162 -4.83 -14.78 -6.90
N THR A 163 -3.99 -13.86 -6.42
CA THR A 163 -4.40 -12.49 -6.09
C THR A 163 -3.97 -11.51 -7.18
N PRO A 164 -4.72 -10.42 -7.41
CA PRO A 164 -4.35 -9.38 -8.35
C PRO A 164 -3.22 -8.50 -7.79
N ILE A 165 -1.99 -9.03 -7.69
CA ILE A 165 -0.85 -8.31 -7.10
C ILE A 165 -0.62 -6.98 -7.86
N PRO A 166 -0.66 -5.82 -7.17
CA PRO A 166 -0.48 -4.54 -7.82
C PRO A 166 0.85 -4.40 -8.55
N VAL A 167 0.79 -3.81 -9.74
CA VAL A 167 2.00 -3.37 -10.44
C VAL A 167 2.52 -2.13 -9.73
N GLY A 168 3.70 -2.21 -9.10
CA GLY A 168 4.34 -1.06 -8.44
C GLY A 168 4.40 -1.07 -6.90
N GLY A 169 4.17 -2.22 -6.25
CA GLY A 169 4.41 -2.39 -4.80
C GLY A 169 3.29 -1.85 -3.91
N GLY A 170 3.66 -1.39 -2.71
CA GLY A 170 2.73 -1.02 -1.63
C GLY A 170 1.77 0.13 -1.96
N ARG A 171 2.10 0.98 -2.94
CA ARG A 171 1.22 2.04 -3.47
C ARG A 171 -0.12 1.50 -4.01
N GLY A 172 -0.18 0.19 -4.29
CA GLY A 172 -1.36 -0.54 -4.73
C GLY A 172 -2.43 -0.79 -3.67
N LEU A 173 -2.08 -0.64 -2.39
CA LEU A 173 -2.93 -1.05 -1.29
C LEU A 173 -3.89 0.06 -0.88
N LEU A 174 -5.07 -0.36 -0.46
CA LEU A 174 -5.96 0.46 0.33
C LEU A 174 -5.92 -0.03 1.76
N VAL A 175 -5.68 0.90 2.66
CA VAL A 175 -5.72 0.65 4.09
C VAL A 175 -6.89 1.43 4.66
N SER A 176 -7.76 0.74 5.39
CA SER A 176 -8.90 1.33 6.07
C SER A 176 -8.71 1.16 7.57
N VAL A 177 -8.74 2.29 8.25
CA VAL A 177 -8.77 2.45 9.71
C VAL A 177 -9.82 3.55 9.96
N PRO A 178 -10.67 3.45 11.00
CA PRO A 178 -11.64 4.50 11.31
C PRO A 178 -11.02 5.88 11.49
#